data_AF-A0A5P9P2D6-F1
#
_entry.id   AF-A0A5P9P2D6-F1
#
_cell.length_a   1.000
_cell.length_b   1.000
_cell.length_c   1.000
_cell.angle_alpha   90.00
_cell.angle_beta   90.00
_cell.angle_gamma   90.00
#
_symmetry.space_group_name_H-M   'P 1'
#
loop_
_entity.id
_entity.type
_entity.pdbx_description
1 polymer ?
#
loop_
_entity_poly.entity_id
_entity_poly.type
_entity_poly.pdbx_seq_one_letter_code
_entity_poly.pdbx_strand_id
1 'polypeptide(L)'
;MSSNDVEMAEPRSPTTNETDSETTDSDEQLELAAQVEVLTEENRRLREEYVRARQSRYQATALGLAAVGIIAALGGVLFPDARDVLVALGATGLFGAVLTYYLTPSQFVAADVGERVYTAGATNVAAIADELGLRDDRVYVPGKTVPARLYVPQNTAYSVPDDEAGPIVVDDDSRGLLLEATGAELFDEFEQAVTGAIATEPAALASQLTDGLVEQFELAQRADADIDAADGRATISITGSAFGDIDRIDHPIPSFLAVGFAAGLDQPVTLEVTPGDDRADWLVTCRWNPETAPEDE
;
A
#
# COMPACT_ATOMS: atom_id res chain seq x y z
N MET A 1 -76.86 -20.84 -31.72
CA MET A 1 -77.23 -19.53 -31.14
C MET A 1 -77.12 -19.69 -29.63
N SER A 2 -76.57 -18.82 -28.80
CA SER A 2 -75.59 -17.72 -28.90
C SER A 2 -75.29 -17.37 -27.43
N SER A 3 -74.04 -17.02 -27.14
CA SER A 3 -73.57 -16.04 -26.14
C SER A 3 -73.67 -16.29 -24.62
N ASN A 4 -72.49 -16.30 -23.98
CA ASN A 4 -71.93 -15.36 -22.95
C ASN A 4 -72.88 -14.69 -21.92
N ASP A 5 -72.53 -14.34 -20.68
CA ASP A 5 -71.27 -14.23 -19.91
C ASP A 5 -71.62 -14.01 -18.39
N VAL A 6 -70.71 -14.42 -17.49
CA VAL A 6 -70.19 -13.76 -16.25
C VAL A 6 -71.14 -13.19 -15.17
N GLU A 7 -70.97 -13.58 -13.88
CA GLU A 7 -70.43 -12.71 -12.79
C GLU A 7 -70.16 -13.46 -11.44
N MET A 8 -69.24 -12.86 -10.66
CA MET A 8 -68.34 -13.31 -9.57
C MET A 8 -68.88 -13.42 -8.12
N ALA A 9 -68.00 -13.98 -7.25
CA ALA A 9 -67.73 -13.71 -5.81
C ALA A 9 -68.27 -14.75 -4.79
N GLU A 10 -67.54 -15.27 -3.78
CA GLU A 10 -66.15 -15.23 -3.26
C GLU A 10 -66.07 -16.30 -2.14
N PRO A 11 -64.95 -16.99 -1.90
CA PRO A 11 -64.67 -17.65 -0.62
C PRO A 11 -63.66 -16.83 0.21
N ARG A 12 -64.01 -16.51 1.46
CA ARG A 12 -63.08 -15.90 2.44
C ARG A 12 -62.08 -16.93 2.95
N SER A 13 -60.79 -16.70 2.68
CA SER A 13 -59.66 -17.33 3.38
C SER A 13 -59.32 -16.57 4.67
N PRO A 14 -58.89 -17.24 5.75
CA PRO A 14 -58.16 -16.58 6.82
C PRO A 14 -56.67 -16.58 6.50
N THR A 15 -56.10 -15.39 6.29
CA THR A 15 -54.66 -15.12 6.27
C THR A 15 -54.22 -14.77 7.70
N THR A 16 -53.30 -15.52 8.31
CA THR A 16 -52.37 -14.97 9.33
C THR A 16 -51.20 -15.92 9.60
N ASN A 17 -50.00 -15.56 9.15
CA ASN A 17 -48.71 -15.61 9.88
C ASN A 17 -47.52 -15.60 8.90
N GLU A 18 -47.18 -14.42 8.36
CA GLU A 18 -45.89 -14.18 7.67
C GLU A 18 -45.23 -12.85 8.10
N THR A 19 -45.74 -12.15 9.13
CA THR A 19 -45.26 -10.80 9.48
C THR A 19 -44.28 -10.75 10.67
N ASP A 20 -44.08 -11.84 11.42
CA ASP A 20 -43.21 -11.82 12.61
C ASP A 20 -41.72 -12.11 12.32
N SER A 21 -41.36 -12.69 11.16
CA SER A 21 -39.95 -13.06 10.89
C SER A 21 -39.10 -11.95 10.29
N GLU A 22 -39.68 -11.00 9.54
CA GLU A 22 -38.90 -9.90 8.93
C GLU A 22 -38.52 -8.80 9.95
N THR A 23 -39.28 -8.67 11.04
CA THR A 23 -39.06 -7.62 12.05
C THR A 23 -37.91 -7.99 12.99
N THR A 24 -37.80 -9.27 13.39
CA THR A 24 -36.72 -9.74 14.29
C THR A 24 -35.33 -9.69 13.65
N ASP A 25 -35.22 -10.07 12.37
CA ASP A 25 -33.94 -10.02 11.63
C ASP A 25 -33.43 -8.59 11.45
N SER A 26 -34.35 -7.62 11.30
CA SER A 26 -34.03 -6.21 11.17
C SER A 26 -33.55 -5.60 12.49
N ASP A 27 -34.17 -5.97 13.61
CA ASP A 27 -33.78 -5.50 14.95
C ASP A 27 -32.40 -6.06 15.36
N GLU A 28 -32.11 -7.33 15.06
CA GLU A 28 -30.80 -7.94 15.33
C GLU A 28 -29.67 -7.30 14.49
N GLN A 29 -29.94 -6.98 13.22
CA GLN A 29 -28.98 -6.28 12.36
C GLN A 29 -28.70 -4.85 12.85
N LEU A 30 -29.71 -4.14 13.35
CA LEU A 30 -29.56 -2.82 13.94
C LEU A 30 -28.74 -2.85 15.25
N GLU A 31 -28.96 -3.86 16.09
CA GLU A 31 -28.20 -4.04 17.33
C GLU A 31 -26.73 -4.41 17.05
N LEU A 32 -26.47 -5.26 16.06
CA LEU A 32 -25.10 -5.56 15.60
C LEU A 32 -24.41 -4.32 15.02
N ALA A 33 -25.10 -3.54 14.18
CA ALA A 33 -24.54 -2.33 13.60
C ALA A 33 -24.17 -1.29 14.68
N ALA A 34 -25.05 -1.12 15.68
CA ALA A 34 -24.78 -0.25 16.82
C ALA A 34 -23.60 -0.76 17.66
N GLN A 35 -23.46 -2.07 17.85
CA GLN A 35 -22.34 -2.65 18.58
C GLN A 35 -21.01 -2.51 17.83
N VAL A 36 -21.02 -2.67 16.50
CA VAL A 36 -19.85 -2.41 15.64
C VAL A 36 -19.45 -0.94 15.72
N GLU A 37 -20.39 0.00 15.64
CA GLU A 37 -20.11 1.43 15.74
C GLU A 37 -19.46 1.79 17.10
N VAL A 38 -20.00 1.26 18.20
CA VAL A 38 -19.44 1.45 19.55
C VAL A 38 -18.04 0.87 19.67
N LEU A 39 -17.80 -0.35 19.19
CA LEU A 39 -16.49 -1.00 19.24
C LEU A 39 -15.46 -0.29 18.36
N THR A 40 -15.89 0.26 17.23
CA THR A 40 -15.02 1.02 16.32
C THR A 40 -14.61 2.34 16.95
N GLU A 41 -15.54 3.04 17.60
CA GLU A 41 -15.23 4.28 18.32
C GLU A 41 -14.37 4.02 19.57
N GLU A 42 -14.58 2.90 20.27
CA GLU A 42 -13.73 2.52 21.41
C GLU A 42 -12.33 2.10 20.96
N ASN A 43 -12.17 1.39 19.84
CA ASN A 43 -10.87 1.13 19.22
C ASN A 43 -10.17 2.45 18.83
N ARG A 44 -10.91 3.39 18.22
CA ARG A 44 -10.38 4.70 17.82
C ARG A 44 -9.89 5.48 19.04
N ARG A 45 -10.69 5.54 20.12
CA ARG A 45 -10.32 6.17 21.39
C ARG A 45 -9.08 5.52 22.02
N LEU A 46 -9.04 4.19 22.09
CA LEU A 46 -7.90 3.45 22.66
C LEU A 46 -6.61 3.68 21.85
N ARG A 47 -6.70 3.73 20.52
CA ARG A 47 -5.57 4.07 19.65
C ARG A 47 -5.10 5.51 19.85
N GLU A 48 -6.03 6.46 19.94
CA GLU A 48 -5.70 7.87 20.21
C GLU A 48 -5.06 8.09 21.60
N GLU A 49 -5.50 7.36 22.62
CA GLU A 49 -4.89 7.37 23.96
C GLU A 49 -3.51 6.69 23.94
N TYR A 50 -3.35 5.61 23.18
CA TYR A 50 -2.08 4.91 23.03
C TYR A 50 -1.01 5.77 22.35
N VAL A 51 -1.38 6.50 21.29
CA VAL A 51 -0.48 7.41 20.56
C VAL A 51 -0.04 8.58 21.44
N ARG A 52 -0.97 9.20 22.19
CA ARG A 52 -0.65 10.32 23.10
C ARG A 52 0.21 9.91 24.30
N ALA A 53 -0.01 8.73 24.86
CA ALA A 53 0.79 8.23 25.98
C ALA A 53 2.23 7.87 25.57
N ARG A 54 2.46 7.52 24.31
CA ARG A 54 3.77 7.04 23.84
C ARG A 54 4.76 8.16 23.53
N GLN A 55 4.34 9.24 22.87
CA GLN A 55 5.23 10.36 22.52
C GLN A 55 5.82 11.07 23.75
N SER A 56 5.04 11.23 24.82
CA SER A 56 5.52 11.87 26.06
C SER A 56 6.56 11.01 26.80
N ARG A 57 6.45 9.67 26.71
CA ARG A 57 7.32 8.74 27.43
C ARG A 57 8.75 8.70 26.87
N TYR A 58 8.92 8.86 25.55
CA TYR A 58 10.24 8.85 24.91
C TYR A 58 11.02 10.15 25.16
N GLN A 59 10.37 11.32 25.05
CA GLN A 59 11.00 12.59 25.41
C GLN A 59 11.37 12.66 26.90
N ALA A 60 10.51 12.13 27.78
CA ALA A 60 10.81 12.03 29.20
C ALA A 60 12.02 11.12 29.48
N THR A 61 12.21 10.06 28.69
CA THR A 61 13.37 9.16 28.81
C THR A 61 14.66 9.85 28.36
N ALA A 62 14.64 10.57 27.24
CA ALA A 62 15.78 11.35 26.76
C ALA A 62 16.19 12.46 27.77
N LEU A 63 15.21 13.18 28.31
CA LEU A 63 15.42 14.17 29.38
C LEU A 63 15.96 13.55 30.67
N GLY A 64 15.46 12.38 31.06
CA GLY A 64 15.94 11.64 32.22
C GLY A 64 17.41 11.21 32.06
N LEU A 65 17.77 10.66 30.89
CA LEU A 65 19.15 10.27 30.58
C LEU A 65 20.09 11.48 30.54
N ALA A 66 19.65 12.60 29.96
CA ALA A 66 20.42 13.84 29.94
C ALA A 66 20.64 14.38 31.36
N ALA A 67 19.60 14.39 32.20
CA ALA A 67 19.71 14.84 33.58
C ALA A 67 20.68 13.97 34.39
N VAL A 68 20.57 12.64 34.29
CA VAL A 68 21.50 11.70 34.94
C VAL A 68 22.92 11.91 34.45
N GLY A 69 23.11 12.08 33.13
CA GLY A 69 24.41 12.32 32.53
C GLY A 69 25.07 13.62 33.04
N ILE A 70 24.30 14.72 33.09
CA ILE A 70 24.76 16.01 33.60
C ILE A 70 25.09 15.94 35.09
N ILE A 71 24.22 15.32 35.91
CA ILE A 71 24.44 15.18 37.36
C ILE A 71 25.70 14.34 37.63
N ALA A 72 25.89 13.24 36.89
CA ALA A 72 27.07 12.40 37.04
C ALA A 72 28.35 13.15 36.63
N ALA A 73 28.33 13.88 35.51
CA ALA A 73 29.47 14.69 35.07
C ALA A 73 29.84 15.77 36.09
N LEU A 74 28.84 16.47 36.67
CA LEU A 74 29.04 17.46 37.74
C LEU A 74 29.58 16.81 39.02
N GLY A 75 29.04 15.64 39.40
CA GLY A 75 29.53 14.87 40.54
C GLY A 75 31.01 14.49 40.40
N GLY A 76 31.45 14.13 39.20
CA GLY A 76 32.86 13.80 38.92
C GLY A 76 33.83 14.96 39.16
N VAL A 77 33.36 16.22 39.14
CA VAL A 77 34.17 17.40 39.49
C VAL A 77 34.27 17.57 41.01
N LEU A 78 33.20 17.27 41.75
CA LEU A 78 33.12 17.43 43.20
C LEU A 78 33.77 16.26 43.97
N PHE A 79 33.82 15.07 43.39
CA PHE A 79 34.32 13.84 44.03
C PHE A 79 35.48 13.21 43.25
N PRO A 80 36.74 13.60 43.53
CA PRO A 80 37.92 13.12 42.81
C PRO A 80 38.11 11.60 42.86
N ASP A 81 37.79 10.97 44.00
CA ASP A 81 37.99 9.53 44.22
C ASP A 81 37.05 8.66 43.37
N ALA A 82 35.93 9.22 42.88
CA ALA A 82 34.95 8.52 42.04
C ALA A 82 34.88 9.10 40.61
N ARG A 83 35.81 9.98 40.24
CA ARG A 83 35.75 10.77 39.00
C ARG A 83 35.66 9.90 37.75
N ASP A 84 36.47 8.85 37.64
CA ASP A 84 36.50 8.01 36.45
C ASP A 84 35.14 7.32 36.19
N VAL A 85 34.51 6.81 37.25
CA VAL A 85 33.18 6.17 37.17
C VAL A 85 32.10 7.20 36.84
N LEU A 86 32.13 8.38 37.47
CA LEU A 86 31.15 9.44 37.27
C LEU A 86 31.24 10.08 35.89
N VAL A 87 32.45 10.26 35.34
CA VAL A 87 32.67 10.74 33.98
C VAL A 87 32.19 9.70 32.96
N ALA A 88 32.49 8.42 33.16
CA ALA A 88 32.01 7.35 32.28
C ALA A 88 30.47 7.29 32.27
N LEU A 89 29.84 7.31 33.45
CA LEU A 89 28.38 7.34 33.58
C LEU A 89 27.77 8.59 32.95
N GLY A 90 28.41 9.75 33.12
CA GLY A 90 28.03 11.01 32.49
C GLY A 90 28.03 10.94 30.97
N ALA A 91 29.12 10.41 30.40
CA ALA A 91 29.27 10.22 28.97
C ALA A 91 28.22 9.24 28.42
N THR A 92 28.00 8.09 29.07
CA THR A 92 27.00 7.11 28.64
C THR A 92 25.57 7.68 28.73
N GLY A 93 25.24 8.42 29.80
CA GLY A 93 23.92 9.04 29.95
C GLY A 93 23.65 10.11 28.89
N LEU A 94 24.62 10.98 28.63
CA LEU A 94 24.53 11.99 27.56
C LEU A 94 24.45 11.36 26.17
N PHE A 95 25.29 10.36 25.91
CA PHE A 95 25.26 9.63 24.64
C PHE A 95 23.91 8.93 24.44
N GLY A 96 23.40 8.25 25.47
CA GLY A 96 22.07 7.63 25.44
C GLY A 96 20.94 8.65 25.23
N ALA A 97 21.06 9.86 25.78
CA ALA A 97 20.10 10.94 25.56
C ALA A 97 20.11 11.44 24.11
N VAL A 98 21.30 11.65 23.54
CA VAL A 98 21.45 12.04 22.12
C VAL A 98 20.91 10.95 21.21
N LEU A 99 21.28 9.69 21.46
CA LEU A 99 20.80 8.54 20.69
C LEU A 99 19.28 8.42 20.76
N THR A 100 18.70 8.52 21.96
CA THR A 100 17.23 8.47 22.13
C THR A 100 16.56 9.65 21.43
N TYR A 101 17.13 10.85 21.50
CA TYR A 101 16.59 12.04 20.82
C TYR A 101 16.59 11.88 19.31
N TYR A 102 17.69 11.39 18.72
CA TYR A 102 17.81 11.19 17.28
C TYR A 102 17.04 9.99 16.75
N LEU A 103 16.94 8.90 17.54
CA LEU A 103 16.18 7.71 17.15
C LEU A 103 14.69 7.83 17.45
N THR A 104 14.23 8.85 18.19
CA THR A 104 12.80 9.05 18.44
C THR A 104 12.16 9.57 17.15
N PRO A 105 11.26 8.81 16.52
CA PRO A 105 10.61 9.25 15.29
C PRO A 105 9.75 10.47 15.57
N SER A 106 9.85 11.47 14.70
CA SER A 106 9.17 12.76 14.89
C SER A 106 7.66 12.63 14.77
N GLN A 107 7.15 11.70 13.95
CA GLN A 107 5.71 11.46 13.74
C GLN A 107 5.49 9.98 13.39
N PHE A 108 4.65 9.28 14.15
CA PHE A 108 4.14 7.96 13.76
C PHE A 108 2.79 8.17 13.10
N VAL A 109 2.71 7.94 11.80
CA VAL A 109 1.42 7.79 11.12
C VAL A 109 1.07 6.31 11.20
N ALA A 110 -0.05 5.98 11.81
CA ALA A 110 -0.51 4.61 11.85
C ALA A 110 -0.84 4.13 10.42
N ALA A 111 -0.53 2.87 10.12
CA ALA A 111 -0.71 2.31 8.77
C ALA A 111 -2.15 2.47 8.24
N ASP A 112 -3.13 2.39 9.14
CA ASP A 112 -4.56 2.58 8.83
C ASP A 112 -4.88 4.00 8.32
N VAL A 113 -4.12 5.02 8.73
CA VAL A 113 -4.26 6.38 8.20
C VAL A 113 -3.71 6.46 6.77
N GLY A 114 -2.53 5.88 6.53
CA GLY A 114 -1.93 5.80 5.19
C GLY A 114 -2.84 5.06 4.20
N GLU A 115 -3.36 3.91 4.63
CA GLU A 115 -4.30 3.11 3.85
C GLU A 115 -5.56 3.90 3.48
N ARG A 116 -6.16 4.65 4.41
CA ARG A 116 -7.37 5.45 4.14
C ARG A 116 -7.12 6.58 3.14
N VAL A 117 -5.98 7.26 3.23
CA VAL A 117 -5.60 8.32 2.28
C VAL A 117 -5.40 7.74 0.88
N TYR A 118 -4.64 6.64 0.78
CA TYR A 118 -4.46 5.92 -0.48
C TYR A 118 -5.80 5.45 -1.06
N THR A 119 -6.66 4.85 -0.24
CA THR A 119 -7.96 4.32 -0.66
C THR A 119 -8.81 5.39 -1.35
N ALA A 120 -8.85 6.60 -0.79
CA ALA A 120 -9.60 7.71 -1.38
C ALA A 120 -9.02 8.13 -2.75
N GLY A 121 -7.70 8.21 -2.87
CA GLY A 121 -7.02 8.52 -4.14
C GLY A 121 -7.28 7.46 -5.21
N ALA A 122 -7.04 6.20 -4.87
CA ALA A 122 -7.25 5.06 -5.76
C ALA A 122 -8.71 4.98 -6.23
N THR A 123 -9.68 5.22 -5.34
CA THR A 123 -11.11 5.24 -5.71
C THR A 123 -11.43 6.33 -6.74
N ASN A 124 -10.87 7.53 -6.58
CA ASN A 124 -11.09 8.62 -7.53
C ASN A 124 -10.47 8.32 -8.90
N VAL A 125 -9.23 7.79 -8.92
CA VAL A 125 -8.55 7.45 -10.17
C VAL A 125 -9.27 6.33 -10.90
N ALA A 126 -9.71 5.29 -10.19
CA ALA A 126 -10.52 4.21 -10.75
C ALA A 126 -11.82 4.75 -11.38
N ALA A 127 -12.55 5.62 -10.66
CA ALA A 127 -13.76 6.23 -11.19
C ALA A 127 -13.51 7.09 -12.45
N ILE A 128 -12.38 7.78 -12.53
CA ILE A 128 -11.98 8.53 -13.74
C ILE A 128 -11.66 7.57 -14.89
N ALA A 129 -10.93 6.49 -14.62
CA ALA A 129 -10.59 5.49 -15.62
C ALA A 129 -11.86 4.82 -16.20
N ASP A 130 -12.81 4.48 -15.33
CA ASP A 130 -14.11 3.92 -15.71
C ASP A 130 -14.92 4.89 -16.58
N GLU A 131 -15.02 6.16 -16.20
CA GLU A 131 -15.76 7.19 -16.95
C GLU A 131 -15.13 7.45 -18.33
N LEU A 132 -13.81 7.36 -18.43
CA LEU A 132 -13.08 7.48 -19.69
C LEU A 132 -13.10 6.19 -20.53
N GLY A 133 -13.69 5.10 -20.01
CA GLY A 133 -13.76 3.80 -20.67
C GLY A 133 -12.38 3.21 -20.91
N LEU A 134 -11.45 3.40 -19.98
CA LEU A 134 -10.11 2.84 -20.05
C LEU A 134 -10.12 1.35 -19.73
N ARG A 135 -9.02 0.69 -20.08
CA ARG A 135 -8.81 -0.73 -19.80
C ARG A 135 -8.23 -0.90 -18.40
N ASP A 136 -8.37 -2.10 -17.86
CA ASP A 136 -7.72 -2.48 -16.59
C ASP A 136 -6.22 -2.77 -16.74
N ASP A 137 -5.69 -2.72 -17.97
CA ASP A 137 -4.29 -2.93 -18.27
C ASP A 137 -3.44 -1.81 -17.64
N ARG A 138 -2.51 -2.19 -16.76
CA ARG A 138 -1.62 -1.27 -16.05
C ARG A 138 -0.22 -1.40 -16.62
N VAL A 139 0.28 -0.36 -17.29
CA VAL A 139 1.58 -0.40 -17.96
C VAL A 139 2.50 0.63 -17.31
N TYR A 140 3.58 0.17 -16.70
CA TYR A 140 4.59 1.03 -16.11
C TYR A 140 5.65 1.32 -17.15
N VAL A 141 5.76 2.59 -17.53
CA VAL A 141 6.62 3.07 -18.63
C VAL A 141 7.85 3.72 -18.01
N PRO A 142 9.07 3.26 -18.31
CA PRO A 142 10.28 3.88 -17.80
C PRO A 142 10.40 5.33 -18.30
N GLY A 143 10.79 6.23 -17.40
CA GLY A 143 10.94 7.65 -17.68
C GLY A 143 12.39 8.11 -17.56
N LYS A 144 12.67 9.31 -18.07
CA LYS A 144 13.97 9.99 -17.87
C LYS A 144 13.95 10.91 -16.66
N THR A 145 12.77 11.42 -16.33
CA THR A 145 12.58 12.41 -15.25
C THR A 145 12.20 11.74 -13.94
N VAL A 146 11.40 10.68 -14.01
CA VAL A 146 11.01 9.81 -12.90
C VAL A 146 11.29 8.36 -13.30
N PRO A 147 11.52 7.44 -12.35
CA PRO A 147 11.88 6.06 -12.67
C PRO A 147 10.90 5.37 -13.61
N ALA A 148 9.60 5.54 -13.37
CA ALA A 148 8.54 5.12 -14.28
C ALA A 148 7.23 5.85 -14.00
N ARG A 149 6.35 5.88 -15.00
CA ARG A 149 4.98 6.42 -14.93
C ARG A 149 3.97 5.31 -15.19
N LEU A 150 2.79 5.41 -14.59
CA LEU A 150 1.69 4.49 -14.83
C LEU A 150 0.88 4.96 -16.04
N TYR A 151 0.87 4.15 -17.10
CA TYR A 151 0.03 4.32 -18.27
C TYR A 151 -1.16 3.35 -18.23
N VAL A 152 -2.36 3.89 -18.45
CA VAL A 152 -3.63 3.14 -18.53
C VAL A 152 -4.26 3.41 -19.91
N PRO A 153 -4.18 2.46 -20.86
CA PRO A 153 -4.64 2.67 -22.22
C PRO A 153 -6.17 2.58 -22.35
N GLN A 154 -6.72 3.29 -23.35
CA GLN A 154 -8.12 3.13 -23.75
C GLN A 154 -8.32 1.97 -24.73
N ASN A 155 -7.35 1.76 -25.64
CA ASN A 155 -7.45 0.79 -26.72
C ASN A 155 -6.61 -0.47 -26.43
N THR A 156 -7.00 -1.62 -26.98
CA THR A 156 -6.22 -2.87 -26.85
C THR A 156 -4.88 -2.79 -27.58
N ALA A 157 -4.89 -2.21 -28.78
CA ALA A 157 -3.67 -1.85 -29.51
C ALA A 157 -3.35 -0.40 -29.16
N TYR A 158 -2.20 -0.19 -28.54
CA TYR A 158 -1.72 1.13 -28.14
C TYR A 158 -0.22 1.25 -28.37
N SER A 159 0.20 2.49 -28.53
CA SER A 159 1.59 2.94 -28.47
C SER A 159 1.85 3.54 -27.10
N VAL A 160 3.06 3.34 -26.60
CA VAL A 160 3.49 3.93 -25.33
C VAL A 160 3.66 5.44 -25.54
N PRO A 161 3.02 6.29 -24.70
CA PRO A 161 3.15 7.74 -24.82
C PRO A 161 4.57 8.22 -24.48
N ASP A 162 4.92 9.42 -24.95
CA ASP A 162 6.16 10.10 -24.56
C ASP A 162 6.14 10.43 -23.05
N ASP A 163 7.28 10.31 -22.39
CA ASP A 163 7.46 10.64 -20.96
C ASP A 163 7.13 12.11 -20.66
N GLU A 164 7.26 13.01 -21.63
CA GLU A 164 6.89 14.43 -21.47
C GLU A 164 5.37 14.70 -21.58
N ALA A 165 4.55 13.68 -21.88
CA ALA A 165 3.12 13.85 -22.03
C ALA A 165 2.41 14.20 -20.70
N GLY A 166 1.34 14.98 -20.81
CA GLY A 166 0.47 15.31 -19.69
C GLY A 166 -0.34 14.09 -19.19
N PRO A 167 -1.06 14.23 -18.06
CA PRO A 167 -1.75 13.11 -17.42
C PRO A 167 -2.94 12.55 -18.22
N ILE A 168 -3.48 13.34 -19.15
CA ILE A 168 -4.51 12.91 -20.10
C ILE A 168 -3.87 12.89 -21.48
N VAL A 169 -3.69 11.70 -22.04
CA VAL A 169 -3.13 11.50 -23.38
C VAL A 169 -4.29 11.37 -24.36
N VAL A 170 -4.29 12.21 -25.40
CA VAL A 170 -5.41 12.33 -26.34
C VAL A 170 -5.09 11.85 -27.76
N ASP A 171 -3.81 11.59 -28.06
CA ASP A 171 -3.39 11.06 -29.36
C ASP A 171 -4.06 9.71 -29.62
N ASP A 172 -4.53 9.48 -30.85
CA ASP A 172 -5.44 8.35 -31.13
C ASP A 172 -4.80 6.98 -30.84
N ASP A 173 -3.50 6.83 -31.08
CA ASP A 173 -2.76 5.58 -30.87
C ASP A 173 -2.26 5.38 -29.44
N SER A 174 -2.32 6.39 -28.58
CA SER A 174 -1.82 6.33 -27.17
C SER A 174 -2.83 6.89 -26.18
N ARG A 175 -4.09 7.03 -26.58
CA ARG A 175 -5.16 7.61 -25.76
C ARG A 175 -5.32 6.85 -24.43
N GLY A 176 -5.30 7.59 -23.34
CA GLY A 176 -5.33 7.01 -21.99
C GLY A 176 -4.93 8.00 -20.90
N LEU A 177 -4.57 7.47 -19.74
CA LEU A 177 -4.00 8.25 -18.63
C LEU A 177 -2.53 7.93 -18.45
N LEU A 178 -1.72 8.96 -18.20
CA LEU A 178 -0.29 8.83 -17.86
C LEU A 178 -0.01 9.48 -16.51
N LEU A 179 -0.07 8.69 -15.45
CA LEU A 179 -0.04 9.14 -14.07
C LEU A 179 1.37 8.97 -13.48
N GLU A 180 1.67 9.76 -12.45
CA GLU A 180 2.79 9.46 -11.57
C GLU A 180 2.50 8.14 -10.86
N ALA A 181 3.47 7.22 -10.88
CA ALA A 181 3.34 5.94 -10.20
C ALA A 181 3.65 6.11 -8.71
N THR A 182 2.79 5.56 -7.86
CA THR A 182 2.99 5.52 -6.40
C THR A 182 4.33 4.86 -6.03
N GLY A 183 4.75 3.87 -6.81
CA GLY A 183 6.02 3.19 -6.67
C GLY A 183 7.26 4.00 -7.07
N ALA A 184 7.12 5.14 -7.76
CA ALA A 184 8.25 5.94 -8.25
C ALA A 184 9.10 6.48 -7.09
N GLU A 185 8.48 7.20 -6.15
CA GLU A 185 9.15 7.74 -4.98
C GLU A 185 9.66 6.63 -4.03
N LEU A 186 8.92 5.51 -3.94
CA LEU A 186 9.38 4.34 -3.19
C LEU A 186 10.64 3.74 -3.82
N PHE A 187 10.71 3.69 -5.15
CA PHE A 187 11.88 3.21 -5.85
C PHE A 187 13.07 4.16 -5.73
N ASP A 188 12.86 5.47 -5.79
CA ASP A 188 13.92 6.47 -5.58
C ASP A 188 14.53 6.37 -4.17
N GLU A 189 13.70 6.16 -3.14
CA GLU A 189 14.16 5.94 -1.77
C GLU A 189 14.89 4.60 -1.62
N PHE A 190 14.41 3.56 -2.32
CA PHE A 190 15.07 2.26 -2.36
C PHE A 190 16.47 2.36 -2.98
N GLU A 191 16.59 3.01 -4.14
CA GLU A 191 17.86 3.21 -4.82
C GLU A 191 18.88 3.98 -3.96
N GLN A 192 18.41 5.00 -3.23
CA GLN A 192 19.26 5.78 -2.32
C GLN A 192 19.75 4.97 -1.11
N ALA A 193 18.97 3.98 -0.66
CA ALA A 193 19.31 3.16 0.50
C ALA A 193 20.22 1.96 0.14
N VAL A 194 20.13 1.44 -1.08
CA VAL A 194 20.90 0.28 -1.52
C VAL A 194 22.40 0.61 -1.58
N THR A 195 23.21 -0.23 -0.93
CA THR A 195 24.67 -0.13 -1.03
C THR A 195 25.14 -0.80 -2.32
N GLY A 196 25.37 -0.02 -3.36
CA GLY A 196 25.83 -0.50 -4.66
C GLY A 196 24.94 0.00 -5.78
N ALA A 197 24.95 -0.68 -6.92
CA ALA A 197 24.05 -0.40 -8.03
C ALA A 197 22.82 -1.32 -7.98
N ILE A 198 21.70 -0.82 -8.46
CA ILE A 198 20.52 -1.64 -8.75
C ILE A 198 20.86 -2.67 -9.83
N ALA A 199 20.43 -3.91 -9.62
CA ALA A 199 20.66 -4.98 -10.56
C ALA A 199 19.80 -4.78 -11.83
N THR A 200 20.37 -5.08 -12.98
CA THR A 200 19.67 -5.06 -14.28
C THR A 200 19.33 -6.46 -14.79
N GLU A 201 19.76 -7.50 -14.07
CA GLU A 201 19.38 -8.88 -14.33
C GLU A 201 18.05 -9.20 -13.60
N PRO A 202 17.02 -9.75 -14.28
CA PRO A 202 15.68 -9.92 -13.68
C PRO A 202 15.65 -10.65 -12.35
N ALA A 203 16.42 -11.73 -12.19
CA ALA A 203 16.42 -12.52 -10.95
C ALA A 203 17.07 -11.77 -9.77
N ALA A 204 18.19 -11.09 -10.03
CA ALA A 204 18.87 -10.29 -9.02
C ALA A 204 18.05 -9.05 -8.64
N LEU A 205 17.42 -8.41 -9.63
CA LEU A 205 16.52 -7.28 -9.43
C LEU A 205 15.30 -7.69 -8.60
N ALA A 206 14.67 -8.83 -8.94
CA ALA A 206 13.53 -9.33 -8.19
C ALA A 206 13.87 -9.55 -6.71
N SER A 207 15.02 -10.17 -6.41
CA SER A 207 15.47 -10.37 -5.03
C SER A 207 15.66 -9.04 -4.31
N GLN A 208 16.30 -8.06 -4.96
CA GLN A 208 16.49 -6.72 -4.40
C GLN A 208 15.16 -6.03 -4.08
N LEU A 209 14.20 -6.10 -5.01
CA LEU A 209 12.87 -5.50 -4.83
C LEU A 209 12.06 -6.21 -3.73
N THR A 210 12.06 -7.55 -3.68
CA THR A 210 11.35 -8.27 -2.60
C THR A 210 11.94 -7.98 -1.22
N ASP A 211 13.27 -7.88 -1.14
CA ASP A 211 13.96 -7.52 0.11
C ASP A 211 13.61 -6.08 0.52
N GLY A 212 13.62 -5.13 -0.43
CA GLY A 212 13.21 -3.75 -0.16
C GLY A 212 11.77 -3.64 0.32
N LEU A 213 10.86 -4.40 -0.30
CA LEU A 213 9.44 -4.40 0.05
C LEU A 213 9.18 -4.85 1.49
N VAL A 214 9.87 -5.91 1.93
CA VAL A 214 9.68 -6.53 3.25
C VAL A 214 10.54 -5.86 4.32
N GLU A 215 11.83 -5.65 4.06
CA GLU A 215 12.79 -5.24 5.08
C GLU A 215 12.95 -3.72 5.19
N GLN A 216 12.89 -2.98 4.07
CA GLN A 216 13.06 -1.53 4.09
C GLN A 216 11.73 -0.80 4.33
N PHE A 217 10.69 -1.16 3.57
CA PHE A 217 9.41 -0.45 3.64
C PHE A 217 8.37 -1.12 4.52
N GLU A 218 8.58 -2.38 4.91
CA GLU A 218 7.64 -3.18 5.71
C GLU A 218 6.21 -3.18 5.12
N LEU A 219 6.10 -3.12 3.78
CA LEU A 219 4.80 -3.05 3.09
C LEU A 219 4.12 -4.41 3.00
N ALA A 220 4.90 -5.49 3.09
CA ALA A 220 4.42 -6.87 3.14
C ALA A 220 5.17 -7.63 4.23
N GLN A 221 4.51 -8.61 4.85
CA GLN A 221 5.16 -9.52 5.80
C GLN A 221 6.09 -10.50 5.10
N ARG A 222 5.75 -10.88 3.87
CA ARG A 222 6.53 -11.80 3.05
C ARG A 222 6.30 -11.52 1.58
N ALA A 223 7.38 -11.60 0.81
CA ALA A 223 7.38 -11.57 -0.64
C ALA A 223 8.35 -12.63 -1.17
N ASP A 224 7.91 -13.45 -2.12
CA ASP A 224 8.77 -14.42 -2.80
C ASP A 224 8.60 -14.26 -4.31
N ALA A 225 9.70 -14.24 -5.04
CA ALA A 225 9.70 -14.08 -6.49
C ALA A 225 9.93 -15.42 -7.21
N ASP A 226 9.11 -15.69 -8.21
CA ASP A 226 9.30 -16.71 -9.25
C ASP A 226 9.56 -16.01 -10.58
N ILE A 227 10.71 -16.28 -11.20
CA ILE A 227 11.21 -15.52 -12.35
C ILE A 227 11.38 -16.44 -13.55
N ASP A 228 10.70 -16.09 -14.63
CA ASP A 228 10.87 -16.67 -15.95
C ASP A 228 11.39 -15.59 -16.90
N ALA A 229 12.70 -15.37 -16.83
CA ALA A 229 13.36 -14.32 -17.62
C ALA A 229 13.34 -14.61 -19.13
N ALA A 230 13.20 -15.87 -19.54
CA ALA A 230 13.12 -16.26 -20.94
C ALA A 230 11.79 -15.80 -21.57
N ASP A 231 10.70 -15.92 -20.81
CA ASP A 231 9.36 -15.46 -21.20
C ASP A 231 9.06 -14.01 -20.76
N GLY A 232 10.05 -13.30 -20.22
CA GLY A 232 9.90 -11.91 -19.78
C GLY A 232 8.88 -11.73 -18.64
N ARG A 233 8.86 -12.65 -17.66
CA ARG A 233 7.86 -12.68 -16.60
C ARG A 233 8.48 -12.81 -15.22
N ALA A 234 7.94 -12.04 -14.27
CA ALA A 234 8.17 -12.21 -12.84
C ALA A 234 6.82 -12.31 -12.13
N THR A 235 6.63 -13.33 -11.31
CA THR A 235 5.46 -13.46 -10.44
C THR A 235 5.92 -13.44 -8.98
N ILE A 236 5.42 -12.47 -8.23
CA ILE A 236 5.77 -12.25 -6.84
C ILE A 236 4.57 -12.58 -5.98
N SER A 237 4.71 -13.57 -5.10
CA SER A 237 3.69 -13.91 -4.12
C SER A 237 3.81 -13.01 -2.90
N ILE A 238 2.71 -12.38 -2.49
CA ILE A 238 2.65 -11.40 -1.40
C ILE A 238 1.78 -11.95 -0.26
N THR A 239 2.25 -11.80 0.98
CA THR A 239 1.50 -12.12 2.20
C THR A 239 1.53 -10.96 3.18
N GLY A 240 0.38 -10.66 3.79
CA GLY A 240 0.26 -9.68 4.86
C GLY A 240 0.55 -8.25 4.40
N SER A 241 -0.21 -7.76 3.42
CA SER A 241 -0.14 -6.38 2.95
C SER A 241 -0.45 -5.38 4.07
N ALA A 242 0.37 -4.34 4.20
CA ALA A 242 0.15 -3.24 5.14
C ALA A 242 -0.94 -2.25 4.67
N PHE A 243 -1.26 -2.26 3.36
CA PHE A 243 -2.19 -1.32 2.72
C PHE A 243 -3.46 -2.03 2.20
N GLY A 244 -3.93 -3.07 2.88
CA GLY A 244 -5.15 -3.79 2.51
C GLY A 244 -5.02 -4.50 1.15
N ASP A 245 -6.14 -4.60 0.43
CA ASP A 245 -6.22 -5.29 -0.87
C ASP A 245 -5.35 -4.61 -1.94
N ILE A 246 -4.50 -5.40 -2.60
CA ILE A 246 -3.41 -4.91 -3.44
C ILE A 246 -3.77 -4.83 -4.93
N ASP A 247 -4.96 -5.29 -5.31
CA ASP A 247 -5.49 -5.25 -6.68
C ASP A 247 -6.03 -3.87 -7.08
N ARG A 248 -6.14 -2.95 -6.12
CA ARG A 248 -6.53 -1.56 -6.35
C ARG A 248 -5.54 -0.83 -7.26
N ILE A 249 -6.04 0.16 -7.99
CA ILE A 249 -5.24 0.90 -8.96
C ILE A 249 -4.02 1.52 -8.28
N ASP A 250 -2.85 1.26 -8.88
CA ASP A 250 -1.55 1.79 -8.44
C ASP A 250 -1.24 1.56 -6.95
N HIS A 251 -1.61 0.39 -6.41
CA HIS A 251 -1.30 0.04 -5.03
C HIS A 251 0.22 0.09 -4.75
N PRO A 252 0.68 0.58 -3.58
CA PRO A 252 2.11 0.76 -3.29
C PRO A 252 2.98 -0.48 -3.57
N ILE A 253 2.52 -1.67 -3.18
CA ILE A 253 3.26 -2.93 -3.37
C ILE A 253 3.47 -3.26 -4.86
N PRO A 254 2.43 -3.52 -5.67
CA PRO A 254 2.64 -3.87 -7.06
C PRO A 254 3.16 -2.70 -7.90
N SER A 255 2.86 -1.45 -7.54
CA SER A 255 3.42 -0.26 -8.18
C SER A 255 4.94 -0.20 -7.99
N PHE A 256 5.44 -0.38 -6.76
CA PHE A 256 6.88 -0.44 -6.49
C PHE A 256 7.58 -1.55 -7.28
N LEU A 257 6.99 -2.75 -7.31
CA LEU A 257 7.54 -3.87 -8.09
C LEU A 257 7.60 -3.54 -9.58
N ALA A 258 6.51 -3.03 -10.15
CA ALA A 258 6.42 -2.74 -11.58
C ALA A 258 7.34 -1.58 -11.99
N VAL A 259 7.41 -0.51 -11.18
CA VAL A 259 8.37 0.58 -11.36
C VAL A 259 9.80 0.04 -11.30
N GLY A 260 10.11 -0.81 -10.32
CA GLY A 260 11.45 -1.37 -10.16
C GLY A 260 11.88 -2.21 -11.35
N PHE A 261 11.00 -3.06 -11.88
CA PHE A 261 11.27 -3.78 -13.13
C PHE A 261 11.37 -2.85 -14.34
N ALA A 262 10.47 -1.86 -14.47
CA ALA A 262 10.48 -0.95 -15.60
C ALA A 262 11.76 -0.12 -15.66
N ALA A 263 12.15 0.47 -14.53
CA ALA A 263 13.37 1.26 -14.40
C ALA A 263 14.64 0.40 -14.49
N GLY A 264 14.68 -0.76 -13.81
CA GLY A 264 15.86 -1.63 -13.80
C GLY A 264 16.12 -2.35 -15.11
N LEU A 265 15.08 -2.64 -15.89
CA LEU A 265 15.18 -3.28 -17.22
C LEU A 265 15.13 -2.28 -18.38
N ASP A 266 14.83 -1.01 -18.10
CA ASP A 266 14.62 0.06 -19.09
C ASP A 266 13.59 -0.33 -20.18
N GLN A 267 12.50 -0.97 -19.74
CA GLN A 267 11.43 -1.48 -20.62
C GLN A 267 10.04 -1.29 -20.00
N PRO A 268 8.99 -1.07 -20.82
CA PRO A 268 7.63 -1.06 -20.30
C PRO A 268 7.25 -2.39 -19.65
N VAL A 269 6.59 -2.32 -18.49
CA VAL A 269 6.14 -3.48 -17.72
C VAL A 269 4.63 -3.48 -17.59
N THR A 270 3.97 -4.52 -18.07
CA THR A 270 2.55 -4.76 -17.82
C THR A 270 2.39 -5.47 -16.48
N LEU A 271 1.47 -4.96 -15.66
CA LEU A 271 1.18 -5.47 -14.33
C LEU A 271 -0.19 -6.16 -14.29
N GLU A 272 -0.21 -7.37 -13.76
CA GLU A 272 -1.41 -8.15 -13.45
C GLU A 272 -1.39 -8.53 -11.96
N VAL A 273 -2.51 -8.37 -11.26
CA VAL A 273 -2.65 -8.74 -9.85
C VAL A 273 -3.83 -9.69 -9.72
N THR A 274 -3.61 -10.84 -9.09
CA THR A 274 -4.65 -11.86 -8.86
C THR A 274 -4.63 -12.34 -7.42
N PRO A 275 -5.76 -12.78 -6.87
CA PRO A 275 -5.78 -13.46 -5.58
C PRO A 275 -4.87 -14.70 -5.60
N GLY A 276 -4.16 -14.93 -4.50
CA GLY A 276 -3.32 -16.12 -4.34
C GLY A 276 -4.10 -17.33 -3.84
N ASP A 277 -3.37 -18.32 -3.34
CA ASP A 277 -3.89 -19.56 -2.77
C ASP A 277 -3.57 -19.65 -1.27
N ASP A 278 -3.66 -20.84 -0.66
CA ASP A 278 -3.36 -21.03 0.77
C ASP A 278 -1.92 -20.64 1.18
N ARG A 279 -1.01 -20.39 0.23
CA ARG A 279 0.41 -20.06 0.49
C ARG A 279 0.70 -18.57 0.45
N ALA A 280 -0.14 -17.78 -0.22
CA ALA A 280 0.03 -16.34 -0.35
C ALA A 280 -1.31 -15.66 -0.60
N ASP A 281 -1.50 -14.46 -0.05
CA ASP A 281 -2.76 -13.72 -0.19
C ASP A 281 -2.97 -13.24 -1.64
N TRP A 282 -1.88 -12.86 -2.33
CA TRP A 282 -1.91 -12.27 -3.66
C TRP A 282 -0.73 -12.70 -4.53
N LEU A 283 -0.93 -12.69 -5.84
CA LEU A 283 0.10 -12.88 -6.86
C LEU A 283 0.20 -11.62 -7.73
N VAL A 284 1.38 -11.00 -7.74
CA VAL A 284 1.71 -9.84 -8.55
C VAL A 284 2.57 -10.30 -9.72
N THR A 285 2.06 -10.21 -10.95
CA THR A 285 2.79 -10.62 -12.15
C THR A 285 3.20 -9.39 -12.97
N CYS A 286 4.50 -9.20 -13.12
CA CYS A 286 5.11 -8.22 -14.01
C CYS A 286 5.55 -8.93 -15.30
N ARG A 287 5.16 -8.38 -16.45
CA ARG A 287 5.59 -8.85 -17.78
C ARG A 287 6.28 -7.75 -18.55
N TRP A 288 7.44 -8.05 -19.11
CA TRP A 288 8.19 -7.21 -20.03
C TRP A 288 8.40 -7.97 -21.33
N ASN A 289 8.44 -7.26 -22.47
CA ASN A 289 8.47 -7.86 -23.81
C ASN A 289 7.40 -8.95 -24.05
N PRO A 290 6.11 -8.76 -23.70
CA PRO A 290 5.10 -9.68 -24.18
C PRO A 290 5.13 -9.65 -25.71
N GLU A 291 5.29 -10.83 -26.31
CA GLU A 291 5.40 -11.04 -27.75
C GLU A 291 4.44 -10.09 -28.48
N THR A 292 4.99 -9.12 -29.22
CA THR A 292 4.21 -8.33 -30.17
C THR A 292 3.55 -9.35 -31.08
N ALA A 293 2.21 -9.45 -31.02
CA ALA A 293 1.46 -10.34 -31.89
C ALA A 293 1.99 -10.21 -33.33
N PRO A 294 2.24 -11.32 -34.04
CA PRO A 294 2.78 -11.25 -35.39
C PRO A 294 1.89 -10.33 -36.23
N GLU A 295 2.52 -9.37 -36.90
CA GLU A 295 1.89 -8.65 -38.00
C GLU A 295 1.43 -9.71 -39.00
N ASP A 296 0.12 -9.96 -39.07
CA ASP A 296 -0.47 -10.79 -40.12
C ASP A 296 -0.14 -10.10 -41.47
N GLU A 297 0.83 -10.67 -42.21
CA GLU A 297 1.18 -10.31 -43.61
C GLU A 297 0.02 -10.55 -44.59
#